data_AF-A0A2G9ZJR1-F1
#
_entry.id   AF-A0A2G9ZJR1-F1
#
_cell.length_a   1.000
_cell.length_b   1.000
_cell.length_c   1.000
_cell.angle_alpha   90.00
_cell.angle_beta   90.00
_cell.angle_gamma   90.00
#
_symmetry.space_group_name_H-M   'P 1'
#
loop_
_entity.id
_entity.type
_entity.pdbx_description
1 polymer ?
#
loop_
_entity_poly.entity_id
_entity_poly.type
_entity_poly.pdbx_seq_one_letter_code
_entity_poly.pdbx_strand_id
1 'polypeptide(L)'
;MNAKEIVIDFLSFCLLVFLVLFVFFFFFLGGRYNFIRALFHLAAPLAFALLPFLIILPGVRRTVRSLRINKEEHQPAVYLETRLKRLDLLVIGVNLLFLAWWPFIFKNFQTSDGGQMFVFALIMSIWHICLFRSREEFRGRMYITYLEQQLDSVLIALMPVLIILIAVFWSDLNFIDGFQAASILAILKIWRWRLIRPLG
;
A
#
# COMPACT_ATOMS: atom_id res chain seq x y z
N MET A 1 -0.66 6.37 -28.10
CA MET A 1 -0.74 6.42 -26.62
C MET A 1 -1.93 7.29 -26.24
N ASN A 2 -2.71 6.89 -25.24
CA ASN A 2 -3.90 7.64 -24.83
C ASN A 2 -3.50 8.89 -24.00
N ALA A 3 -4.24 10.01 -24.07
CA ALA A 3 -3.89 11.22 -23.32
C ALA A 3 -3.78 10.99 -21.80
N LYS A 4 -4.67 10.14 -21.24
CA LYS A 4 -4.64 9.72 -19.82
C LYS A 4 -3.35 8.99 -19.43
N GLU A 5 -2.76 8.26 -20.36
CA GLU A 5 -1.53 7.49 -20.15
C GLU A 5 -0.31 8.41 -20.02
N ILE A 6 -0.25 9.44 -20.87
CA ILE A 6 0.81 10.45 -20.87
C ILE A 6 0.76 11.26 -19.56
N VAL A 7 -0.43 11.64 -19.10
CA VAL A 7 -0.61 12.39 -17.84
C VAL A 7 -0.09 11.60 -16.64
N ILE A 8 -0.37 10.29 -16.57
CA ILE A 8 0.08 9.45 -15.46
C ILE A 8 1.59 9.22 -15.52
N ASP A 9 2.17 8.97 -16.69
CA ASP A 9 3.63 8.82 -16.86
C ASP A 9 4.36 10.11 -16.50
N PHE A 10 3.80 11.26 -16.87
CA PHE A 10 4.27 12.58 -16.46
C PHE A 10 4.17 12.76 -14.94
N LEU A 11 3.06 12.37 -14.32
CA LEU A 11 2.90 12.44 -12.86
C LEU A 11 3.91 11.57 -12.12
N SER A 12 4.14 10.33 -12.60
CA SER A 12 5.15 9.43 -12.05
C SER A 12 6.56 9.98 -12.22
N PHE A 13 6.86 10.62 -13.36
CA PHE A 13 8.12 11.30 -13.60
C PHE A 13 8.31 12.51 -12.67
N CYS A 14 7.30 13.37 -12.53
CA CYS A 14 7.31 14.50 -11.59
C CYS A 14 7.53 14.03 -10.14
N LEU A 15 6.91 12.91 -9.75
CA LEU A 15 7.01 12.38 -8.41
C LEU A 15 8.37 11.71 -8.16
N LEU A 16 8.98 11.10 -9.17
CA LEU A 16 10.39 10.65 -9.12
C LEU A 16 11.36 11.83 -8.98
N VAL A 17 11.19 12.86 -9.81
CA VAL A 17 12.00 14.10 -9.75
C VAL A 17 11.86 14.75 -8.38
N PHE A 18 10.64 14.86 -7.85
CA PHE A 18 10.40 15.33 -6.50
C PHE A 18 11.16 14.51 -5.47
N LEU A 19 11.15 13.18 -5.56
CA LEU A 19 11.82 12.30 -4.60
C LEU A 19 13.35 12.43 -4.65
N VAL A 20 13.93 12.55 -5.85
CA VAL A 20 15.37 12.77 -6.05
C VAL A 20 15.78 14.14 -5.51
N LEU A 21 15.03 15.19 -5.83
CA LEU A 21 15.25 16.53 -5.30
C LEU A 21 15.10 16.54 -3.78
N PHE A 22 14.09 15.85 -3.26
CA PHE A 22 13.82 15.74 -1.83
C PHE A 22 15.01 15.12 -1.08
N VAL A 23 15.56 14.00 -1.57
CA VAL A 23 16.77 13.38 -1.02
C VAL A 23 17.98 14.33 -1.12
N PHE A 24 18.16 15.00 -2.26
CA PHE A 24 19.25 15.96 -2.44
C PHE A 24 19.15 17.12 -1.44
N PHE A 25 17.99 17.77 -1.35
CA PHE A 25 17.76 18.86 -0.40
C PHE A 25 17.88 18.39 1.07
N PHE A 26 17.52 17.15 1.39
CA PHE A 26 17.66 16.60 2.73
C PHE A 26 19.13 16.56 3.16
N PHE A 27 20.01 15.99 2.33
CA PHE A 27 21.43 15.87 2.64
C PHE A 27 22.18 17.21 2.62
N PHE A 28 21.80 18.14 1.73
CA PHE A 28 22.53 19.41 1.56
C PHE A 28 22.00 20.57 2.44
N LEU A 29 20.70 20.58 2.76
CA LEU A 29 20.03 21.73 3.38
C LEU A 29 19.29 21.39 4.69
N GLY A 30 18.95 20.12 4.94
CA GLY A 30 18.19 19.68 6.12
C GLY A 30 18.86 19.98 7.47
N GLY A 31 20.19 20.08 7.50
CA GLY A 31 20.94 20.42 8.70
C GLY A 31 21.02 21.92 8.99
N ARG A 32 20.88 22.80 7.98
CA ARG A 32 21.28 24.21 8.05
C ARG A 32 20.16 25.18 8.41
N TYR A 33 18.90 24.83 8.17
CA TYR A 33 17.78 25.76 8.38
C TYR A 33 16.61 25.05 9.09
N ASN A 34 16.14 25.64 10.20
CA ASN A 34 15.06 25.06 11.02
C ASN A 34 13.74 24.92 10.24
N PHE A 35 13.41 25.87 9.37
CA PHE A 35 12.25 25.79 8.47
C PHE A 35 12.34 24.60 7.50
N ILE A 36 13.51 24.40 6.92
CA ILE A 36 13.77 23.29 5.98
C ILE A 36 13.68 21.95 6.73
N ARG A 37 14.22 21.88 7.96
CA ARG A 37 14.10 20.71 8.82
C ARG A 37 12.64 20.36 9.13
N ALA A 38 11.80 21.36 9.46
CA ALA A 38 10.36 21.17 9.66
C ALA A 38 9.66 20.66 8.39
N LEU A 39 9.98 21.23 7.23
CA LEU A 39 9.46 20.76 5.94
C LEU A 39 9.87 19.31 5.66
N PHE A 40 11.09 18.91 6.02
CA PHE A 40 11.59 17.54 5.88
C PHE A 40 10.90 16.53 6.78
N HIS A 41 10.59 16.90 8.03
CA HIS A 41 9.80 16.05 8.92
C HIS A 41 8.43 15.72 8.34
N LEU A 42 7.83 16.66 7.61
CA LEU A 42 6.51 16.51 7.00
C LEU A 42 6.55 15.79 5.63
N ALA A 43 7.56 16.04 4.82
CA ALA A 43 7.64 15.48 3.47
C ALA A 43 8.39 14.14 3.38
N ALA A 44 9.23 13.78 4.36
CA ALA A 44 9.99 12.52 4.30
C ALA A 44 9.12 11.27 4.45
N PRO A 45 8.18 11.21 5.41
CA PRO A 45 7.31 10.05 5.53
C PRO A 45 6.38 9.96 4.33
N LEU A 46 5.86 11.09 3.82
CA LEU A 46 5.06 11.14 2.60
C LEU A 46 5.84 10.61 1.38
N ALA A 47 7.07 11.05 1.17
CA ALA A 47 7.93 10.55 0.10
C ALA A 47 8.19 9.04 0.24
N PHE A 48 8.41 8.55 1.46
CA PHE A 48 8.62 7.13 1.73
C PHE A 48 7.37 6.28 1.44
N ALA A 49 6.17 6.77 1.77
CA ALA A 49 4.92 6.08 1.44
C ALA A 49 4.58 6.09 -0.05
N LEU A 50 5.09 7.07 -0.82
CA LEU A 50 4.83 7.16 -2.25
C LEU A 50 5.77 6.30 -3.12
N LEU A 51 6.94 5.91 -2.60
CA LEU A 51 7.91 5.03 -3.28
C LEU A 51 7.32 3.70 -3.82
N PRO A 52 6.50 2.96 -3.05
CA PRO A 52 5.84 1.75 -3.53
C PRO A 52 4.92 2.01 -4.73
N PHE A 53 4.26 3.17 -4.75
CA PHE A 53 3.35 3.58 -5.83
C PHE A 53 4.12 3.79 -7.14
N LEU A 54 5.29 4.44 -7.07
CA LEU A 54 6.18 4.64 -8.23
C LEU A 54 6.65 3.33 -8.86
N ILE A 55 6.90 2.31 -8.05
CA ILE A 55 7.42 1.02 -8.53
C ILE A 55 6.28 0.15 -9.07
N ILE A 56 5.13 0.16 -8.40
CA ILE A 56 4.04 -0.78 -8.67
C ILE A 56 3.14 -0.31 -9.83
N LEU A 57 2.82 0.99 -9.93
CA LEU A 57 1.89 1.47 -10.97
C LEU A 57 2.35 1.22 -12.40
N PRO A 58 3.61 1.48 -12.78
CA PRO A 58 4.06 1.23 -14.15
C PRO A 58 3.93 -0.25 -14.52
N GLY A 59 4.24 -1.14 -13.57
CA GLY A 59 4.10 -2.59 -13.73
C GLY A 59 2.65 -3.01 -13.91
N VAL A 60 1.78 -2.59 -12.98
CA VAL A 60 0.33 -2.86 -13.03
C VAL A 60 -0.27 -2.39 -14.35
N ARG A 61 0.08 -1.18 -14.78
CA ARG A 61 -0.48 -0.57 -15.99
C ARG A 61 -0.06 -1.28 -17.28
N ARG A 62 1.21 -1.68 -17.41
CA ARG A 62 1.67 -2.46 -18.56
C ARG A 62 0.88 -3.77 -18.67
N THR A 63 0.67 -4.44 -17.54
CA THR A 63 -0.07 -5.70 -17.46
C THR A 63 -1.56 -5.52 -17.76
N VAL A 64 -2.23 -4.52 -17.18
CA VAL A 64 -3.65 -4.23 -17.48
C VAL A 64 -3.85 -3.90 -18.96
N ARG A 65 -2.92 -3.16 -19.57
CA ARG A 65 -2.97 -2.82 -21.00
C ARG A 65 -2.86 -4.07 -21.88
N SER A 66 -1.92 -4.98 -21.60
CA SER A 66 -1.77 -6.21 -22.36
C SER A 66 -2.98 -7.13 -22.21
N LEU A 67 -3.53 -7.25 -20.99
CA LEU A 67 -4.72 -8.07 -20.72
C LEU A 67 -5.97 -7.55 -21.42
N ARG A 68 -6.14 -6.22 -21.49
CA ARG A 68 -7.26 -5.59 -22.22
C ARG A 68 -7.16 -5.80 -23.72
N ILE A 69 -5.95 -5.80 -24.27
CA ILE A 69 -5.69 -6.09 -25.69
C ILE A 69 -5.98 -7.56 -26.00
N ASN A 70 -5.61 -8.48 -25.11
CA ASN A 70 -5.79 -9.92 -25.30
C ASN A 70 -7.18 -10.45 -24.91
N LYS A 71 -8.07 -9.62 -24.32
CA LYS A 71 -9.36 -10.02 -23.73
C LYS A 71 -9.25 -11.09 -22.63
N GLU A 72 -8.10 -11.17 -21.95
CA GLU A 72 -7.82 -12.17 -20.91
C GLU A 72 -8.19 -11.69 -19.50
N GLU A 73 -8.82 -10.52 -19.37
CA GLU A 73 -9.08 -9.84 -18.10
C GLU A 73 -9.88 -10.69 -17.09
N HIS A 74 -10.76 -11.57 -17.58
CA HIS A 74 -11.61 -12.45 -16.78
C HIS A 74 -11.06 -13.88 -16.65
N GLN A 75 -9.91 -14.16 -17.26
CA GLN A 75 -9.28 -15.48 -17.13
C GLN A 75 -8.67 -15.63 -15.73
N PRO A 76 -8.69 -16.86 -15.18
CA PRO A 76 -8.03 -17.14 -13.92
C PRO A 76 -6.52 -16.90 -14.08
N ALA A 77 -5.95 -16.08 -13.20
CA ALA A 77 -4.54 -15.73 -13.21
C ALA A 77 -3.75 -16.51 -12.15
N VAL A 78 -4.36 -16.63 -10.98
CA VAL A 78 -3.76 -17.15 -9.75
C VAL A 78 -4.84 -17.83 -8.92
N TYR A 79 -4.42 -18.67 -7.97
CA TYR A 79 -5.35 -19.28 -7.03
C TYR A 79 -4.98 -18.96 -5.58
N LEU A 80 -6.00 -18.97 -4.74
CA LEU A 80 -5.96 -18.88 -3.29
C LEU A 80 -6.38 -20.22 -2.71
N GLU A 81 -5.81 -20.59 -1.57
CA GLU A 81 -6.26 -21.77 -0.83
C GLU A 81 -7.30 -21.34 0.24
N THR A 82 -8.45 -22.02 0.31
CA THR A 82 -9.53 -21.67 1.26
C THR A 82 -9.05 -21.68 2.72
N ARG A 83 -8.09 -22.55 3.06
CA ARG A 83 -7.49 -22.59 4.41
C ARG A 83 -6.78 -21.28 4.82
N LEU A 84 -6.30 -20.50 3.85
CA LEU A 84 -5.62 -19.23 4.11
C LEU A 84 -6.59 -18.12 4.50
N LYS A 85 -7.91 -18.30 4.31
CA LYS A 85 -8.94 -17.32 4.70
C LYS A 85 -8.88 -16.94 6.18
N ARG A 86 -8.74 -17.94 7.06
CA ARG A 86 -8.63 -17.68 8.51
C ARG A 86 -7.31 -17.01 8.88
N LEU A 87 -6.24 -17.38 8.18
CA LEU A 87 -4.92 -16.78 8.39
C LEU A 87 -4.87 -15.33 7.90
N ASP A 88 -5.63 -14.99 6.85
CA ASP A 88 -5.74 -13.61 6.36
C ASP A 88 -6.37 -12.69 7.42
N LEU A 89 -7.46 -13.11 8.06
CA LEU A 89 -8.05 -12.37 9.18
C LEU A 89 -7.08 -12.22 10.36
N LEU A 90 -6.29 -13.27 10.64
CA LEU A 90 -5.26 -13.22 11.68
C LEU A 90 -4.17 -12.19 11.33
N VAL A 91 -3.72 -12.15 10.07
CA VAL A 91 -2.75 -11.16 9.60
C VAL A 91 -3.30 -9.74 9.69
N ILE A 92 -4.58 -9.52 9.36
CA ILE A 92 -5.24 -8.21 9.54
C ILE A 92 -5.24 -7.83 11.03
N GLY A 93 -5.63 -8.75 11.91
CA GLY A 93 -5.62 -8.53 13.36
C GLY A 93 -4.22 -8.22 13.91
N VAL A 94 -3.20 -8.95 13.46
CA VAL A 94 -1.80 -8.70 13.84
C VAL A 94 -1.34 -7.32 13.36
N ASN A 95 -1.68 -6.90 12.14
CA ASN A 95 -1.34 -5.55 11.66
C ASN A 95 -2.04 -4.45 12.48
N LEU A 96 -3.29 -4.67 12.89
CA LEU A 96 -4.00 -3.74 13.78
C LEU A 96 -3.31 -3.63 15.14
N LEU A 97 -2.85 -4.75 15.69
CA LEU A 97 -2.07 -4.75 16.93
C LEU A 97 -0.75 -3.99 16.73
N PHE A 98 -0.05 -4.16 15.60
CA PHE A 98 1.15 -3.38 15.29
C PHE A 98 0.88 -1.88 15.22
N LEU A 99 -0.23 -1.45 14.61
CA LEU A 99 -0.63 -0.04 14.58
C LEU A 99 -0.84 0.51 15.98
N ALA A 100 -1.52 -0.24 16.85
CA ALA A 100 -1.78 0.17 18.24
C ALA A 100 -0.52 0.12 19.13
N TRP A 101 0.38 -0.82 18.85
CA TRP A 101 1.52 -1.12 19.71
C TRP A 101 2.60 -0.03 19.64
N TRP A 102 2.83 0.55 18.46
CA TRP A 102 3.87 1.59 18.30
C TRP A 102 3.60 2.86 19.11
N PRO A 103 2.41 3.48 19.04
CA PRO A 103 2.07 4.64 19.86
C PRO A 103 2.07 4.31 21.35
N PHE A 104 1.71 3.06 21.70
CA PHE A 104 1.75 2.57 23.08
C PHE A 104 3.18 2.48 23.64
N ILE A 105 4.14 1.92 22.89
CA ILE A 105 5.57 1.88 23.29
C ILE A 105 6.09 3.29 23.55
N PHE A 106 5.80 4.22 22.64
CA PHE A 106 6.35 5.57 22.69
C PHE A 106 5.56 6.53 23.58
N LYS A 107 4.50 6.04 24.27
CA LYS A 107 3.61 6.82 25.13
C LYS A 107 3.07 8.09 24.43
N ASN A 108 2.84 8.01 23.13
CA ASN A 108 2.42 9.13 22.30
C ASN A 108 1.18 8.73 21.52
N PHE A 109 0.11 8.36 22.24
CA PHE A 109 -1.14 7.94 21.65
C PHE A 109 -1.95 9.17 21.23
N GLN A 110 -2.15 9.34 19.93
CA GLN A 110 -2.85 10.47 19.35
C GLN A 110 -4.17 10.01 18.72
N THR A 111 -5.09 10.94 18.51
CA THR A 111 -6.37 10.62 17.88
C THR A 111 -6.19 10.17 16.42
N SER A 112 -5.11 10.61 15.76
CA SER A 112 -4.69 10.16 14.43
C SER A 112 -4.39 8.67 14.40
N ASP A 113 -3.77 8.09 15.43
CA ASP A 113 -3.50 6.64 15.52
C ASP A 113 -4.80 5.82 15.49
N GLY A 114 -5.82 6.26 16.23
CA GLY A 114 -7.15 5.65 16.20
C GLY A 114 -7.81 5.74 14.82
N GLY A 115 -7.65 6.87 14.14
CA GLY A 115 -8.09 7.07 12.76
C GLY A 115 -7.39 6.13 11.77
N GLN A 116 -6.07 5.99 11.87
CA GLN A 116 -5.27 5.08 11.05
C GLN A 116 -5.72 3.63 11.24
N MET A 117 -5.90 3.20 12.50
CA MET A 117 -6.40 1.86 12.83
C MET A 117 -7.80 1.62 12.24
N PHE A 118 -8.71 2.57 12.37
CA PHE A 118 -10.07 2.45 11.85
C PHE A 118 -10.10 2.32 10.33
N VAL A 119 -9.37 3.19 9.62
CA VAL A 119 -9.30 3.16 8.15
C VAL A 119 -8.63 1.88 7.66
N PHE A 120 -7.54 1.45 8.31
CA PHE A 120 -6.90 0.17 7.99
C PHE A 120 -7.86 -1.00 8.18
N ALA A 121 -8.56 -1.07 9.32
CA ALA A 121 -9.54 -2.13 9.60
C ALA A 121 -10.65 -2.15 8.55
N LEU A 122 -11.20 -0.98 8.20
CA LEU A 122 -12.27 -0.86 7.22
C LEU A 122 -11.83 -1.37 5.85
N ILE A 123 -10.69 -0.88 5.34
CA ILE A 123 -10.24 -1.22 4.00
C ILE A 123 -9.81 -2.68 3.92
N MET A 124 -9.09 -3.18 4.92
CA MET A 124 -8.69 -4.59 4.96
C MET A 124 -9.88 -5.54 5.14
N SER A 125 -10.94 -5.14 5.85
CA SER A 125 -12.16 -5.94 5.97
C SER A 125 -12.93 -5.99 4.65
N ILE A 126 -13.09 -4.84 3.98
CA ILE A 126 -13.71 -4.79 2.64
C ILE A 126 -12.89 -5.65 1.67
N TRP A 127 -11.56 -5.52 1.71
CA TRP A 127 -10.65 -6.30 0.89
C TRP A 127 -10.78 -7.80 1.16
N HIS A 128 -10.75 -8.23 2.41
CA HIS A 128 -10.94 -9.62 2.82
C HIS A 128 -12.25 -10.18 2.26
N ILE A 129 -13.35 -9.43 2.44
CA ILE A 129 -14.67 -9.81 1.93
C ILE A 129 -14.63 -9.95 0.41
N CYS A 130 -14.03 -8.99 -0.31
CA CYS A 130 -13.92 -9.03 -1.78
C CYS A 130 -13.05 -10.19 -2.28
N LEU A 131 -11.92 -10.45 -1.63
CA LEU A 131 -10.97 -11.48 -2.02
C LEU A 131 -11.56 -12.89 -1.84
N PHE A 132 -12.26 -13.11 -0.72
CA PHE A 132 -12.87 -14.39 -0.36
C PHE A 132 -14.38 -14.46 -0.63
N ARG A 133 -14.93 -13.52 -1.42
CA ARG A 133 -16.33 -13.53 -1.82
C ARG A 133 -16.58 -14.74 -2.70
N SER A 134 -17.47 -15.63 -2.25
CA SER A 134 -18.03 -16.82 -2.92
C SER A 134 -17.65 -16.94 -4.41
N ARG A 135 -16.45 -17.44 -4.67
CA ARG A 135 -16.05 -17.94 -5.98
C ARG A 135 -16.30 -19.42 -6.00
N GLU A 136 -16.56 -19.98 -7.18
CA GLU A 136 -16.71 -21.42 -7.35
C GLU A 136 -15.49 -22.14 -6.73
N GLU A 137 -15.70 -22.73 -5.55
CA GLU A 137 -14.67 -23.48 -4.84
C GLU A 137 -14.47 -24.80 -5.57
N PHE A 138 -13.53 -24.83 -6.50
CA PHE A 138 -13.11 -26.08 -7.11
C PHE A 138 -11.99 -26.68 -6.27
N ARG A 139 -12.31 -27.76 -5.54
CA ARG A 139 -11.36 -28.55 -4.74
C ARG A 139 -10.58 -27.72 -3.69
N GLY A 140 -11.25 -26.79 -3.02
CA GLY A 140 -10.65 -25.95 -1.97
C GLY A 140 -9.68 -24.86 -2.48
N ARG A 141 -9.75 -24.55 -3.78
CA ARG A 141 -9.04 -23.44 -4.42
C ARG A 141 -10.05 -22.40 -4.90
N MET A 142 -9.73 -21.13 -4.69
CA MET A 142 -10.48 -19.98 -5.23
C MET A 142 -9.62 -19.31 -6.29
N TYR A 143 -10.15 -19.14 -7.50
CA TYR A 143 -9.41 -18.54 -8.61
C TYR A 143 -9.63 -17.03 -8.64
N ILE A 144 -8.54 -16.28 -8.69
CA ILE A 144 -8.57 -14.82 -8.85
C ILE A 144 -8.33 -14.48 -10.31
N THR A 145 -9.11 -13.52 -10.84
CA THR A 145 -8.87 -12.99 -12.18
C THR A 145 -7.65 -12.08 -12.21
N TYR A 146 -7.11 -11.84 -13.39
CA TYR A 146 -6.01 -10.90 -13.54
C TYR A 146 -6.36 -9.49 -13.03
N LEU A 147 -7.58 -9.01 -13.29
CA LEU A 147 -8.02 -7.68 -12.84
C LEU A 147 -7.95 -7.54 -11.31
N GLU A 148 -8.44 -8.55 -10.60
CA GLU A 148 -8.50 -8.52 -9.14
C GLU A 148 -7.12 -8.69 -8.51
N GLN A 149 -6.22 -9.45 -9.15
CA GLN A 149 -4.81 -9.51 -8.75
C GLN A 149 -4.11 -8.14 -8.91
N GLN A 150 -4.51 -7.34 -9.91
CA GLN A 150 -4.00 -5.98 -10.07
C GLN A 150 -4.60 -5.03 -9.01
N LEU A 151 -5.90 -5.13 -8.73
CA LEU A 151 -6.54 -4.37 -7.65
C LEU A 151 -5.91 -4.66 -6.29
N ASP A 152 -5.60 -5.92 -5.99
CA ASP A 152 -4.84 -6.34 -4.80
C ASP A 152 -3.48 -5.62 -4.71
N SER A 153 -2.73 -5.61 -5.81
CA SER A 153 -1.42 -4.94 -5.89
C SER A 153 -1.51 -3.45 -5.57
N VAL A 154 -2.54 -2.80 -6.13
CA VAL A 154 -2.78 -1.36 -5.93
C VAL A 154 -3.20 -1.08 -4.49
N LEU A 155 -4.08 -1.90 -3.91
CA LEU A 155 -4.58 -1.72 -2.55
C LEU A 155 -3.45 -1.84 -1.53
N ILE A 156 -2.59 -2.86 -1.66
CA ILE A 156 -1.42 -3.04 -0.79
C ILE A 156 -0.45 -1.85 -0.90
N ALA A 157 -0.26 -1.30 -2.11
CA ALA A 157 0.58 -0.13 -2.33
C ALA A 157 -0.03 1.17 -1.76
N LEU A 158 -1.36 1.26 -1.72
CA LEU A 158 -2.10 2.43 -1.25
C LEU A 158 -2.20 2.49 0.28
N MET A 159 -2.19 1.34 0.97
CA MET A 159 -2.25 1.28 2.44
C MET A 159 -1.26 2.20 3.17
N PRO A 160 0.05 2.17 2.90
CA PRO A 160 1.00 3.06 3.57
C PRO A 160 0.72 4.54 3.29
N VAL A 161 0.24 4.88 2.09
CA VAL A 161 -0.10 6.27 1.72
C VAL A 161 -1.28 6.76 2.54
N LEU A 162 -2.32 5.94 2.73
CA LEU A 162 -3.50 6.31 3.50
C LEU A 162 -3.19 6.49 4.99
N ILE A 163 -2.35 5.62 5.56
CA ILE A 163 -1.89 5.73 6.95
C ILE A 163 -1.17 7.07 7.16
N ILE A 164 -0.23 7.40 6.27
CA ILE A 164 0.52 8.65 6.36
C ILE A 164 -0.37 9.87 6.08
N LEU A 165 -1.33 9.81 5.16
CA LEU A 165 -2.28 10.90 4.94
C LEU A 165 -3.08 11.23 6.20
N ILE A 166 -3.56 10.20 6.92
CA ILE A 166 -4.30 10.41 8.17
C ILE A 166 -3.41 11.08 9.22
N ALA A 167 -2.15 10.65 9.35
CA ALA A 167 -1.18 11.33 10.21
C ALA A 167 -1.04 12.81 9.83
N VAL A 168 -0.82 13.13 8.54
CA VAL A 168 -0.64 14.52 8.05
C VAL A 168 -1.84 15.42 8.35
N PHE A 169 -3.08 14.91 8.25
CA PHE A 169 -4.28 15.73 8.43
C PHE A 169 -4.70 15.91 9.90
N TRP A 170 -4.30 15.01 10.79
CA TRP A 170 -4.79 14.98 12.18
C TRP A 170 -3.71 15.24 13.22
N SER A 171 -2.42 15.13 12.89
CA SER A 171 -1.33 15.41 13.81
C SER A 171 -0.04 15.84 13.12
N ASP A 172 0.97 16.20 13.91
CA ASP A 172 2.32 16.37 13.40
C ASP A 172 2.88 15.00 12.99
N LEU A 173 3.15 14.87 11.70
CA LEU A 173 3.70 13.67 11.09
C LEU A 173 5.03 13.29 11.76
N ASN A 174 5.07 12.12 12.39
CA ASN A 174 6.23 11.66 13.14
C ASN A 174 6.92 10.48 12.45
N PHE A 175 8.15 10.21 12.88
CA PHE A 175 8.90 9.03 12.44
C PHE A 175 8.12 7.72 12.68
N ILE A 176 7.31 7.69 13.74
CA ILE A 176 6.47 6.54 14.13
C ILE A 176 5.45 6.22 13.01
N ASP A 177 4.80 7.24 12.43
CA ASP A 177 3.83 7.07 11.33
C ASP A 177 4.48 6.47 10.09
N GLY A 178 5.70 6.94 9.75
CA GLY A 178 6.49 6.38 8.66
C GLY A 178 6.89 4.93 8.91
N PHE A 179 7.26 4.60 10.14
CA PHE A 179 7.63 3.24 10.54
C PHE A 179 6.42 2.29 10.55
N GLN A 180 5.26 2.74 11.02
CA GLN A 180 3.99 2.01 10.97
C GLN A 180 3.60 1.69 9.52
N ALA A 181 3.63 2.69 8.63
CA ALA A 181 3.32 2.52 7.22
C ALA A 181 4.28 1.53 6.53
N ALA A 182 5.59 1.63 6.79
CA ALA A 182 6.58 0.70 6.24
C ALA A 182 6.40 -0.73 6.75
N SER A 183 6.13 -0.89 8.05
CA SER A 183 5.91 -2.20 8.68
C SER A 183 4.69 -2.90 8.10
N ILE A 184 3.58 -2.17 7.95
CA ILE A 184 2.36 -2.71 7.32
C ILE A 184 2.62 -3.13 5.90
N LEU A 185 3.28 -2.30 5.10
CA LEU A 185 3.59 -2.64 3.72
C LEU A 185 4.43 -3.92 3.64
N ALA A 186 5.43 -4.07 4.50
CA ALA A 186 6.28 -5.25 4.55
C ALA A 186 5.47 -6.52 4.91
N ILE A 187 4.66 -6.46 5.97
CA ILE A 187 3.83 -7.58 6.41
C ILE A 187 2.84 -7.97 5.30
N LEU A 188 2.13 -7.00 4.71
CA LEU A 188 1.18 -7.25 3.64
C LEU A 188 1.86 -7.81 2.38
N LYS A 189 3.04 -7.33 2.00
CA LYS A 189 3.80 -7.91 0.87
C LYS A 189 4.20 -9.35 1.12
N ILE A 190 4.74 -9.65 2.31
CA ILE A 190 5.14 -11.02 2.69
C ILE A 190 3.92 -11.94 2.70
N TRP A 191 2.81 -11.45 3.26
CA TRP A 191 1.57 -12.21 3.31
C TRP A 191 1.01 -12.47 1.91
N ARG A 192 0.95 -11.44 1.07
CA ARG A 192 0.50 -11.55 -0.33
C ARG A 192 1.29 -12.61 -1.11
N TRP A 193 2.61 -12.64 -0.95
CA TRP A 193 3.46 -13.64 -1.58
C TRP A 193 3.14 -15.08 -1.15
N ARG A 194 2.70 -15.27 0.10
CA ARG A 194 2.20 -16.57 0.57
C ARG A 194 0.77 -16.87 0.14
N LEU A 195 -0.06 -15.85 0.07
CA LEU A 195 -1.50 -15.94 -0.18
C LEU A 195 -1.80 -16.28 -1.64
N ILE A 196 -1.13 -15.61 -2.57
CA ILE A 196 -1.36 -15.72 -4.01
C ILE A 196 -0.36 -16.69 -4.63
N ARG A 197 -0.85 -17.78 -5.24
CA ARG A 197 -0.01 -18.77 -5.92
C ARG A 197 -0.24 -18.74 -7.44
N PRO A 198 0.83 -18.81 -8.26
CA PRO A 198 0.70 -18.89 -9.71
C PRO A 198 -0.01 -20.18 -10.12
N LEU A 199 -0.75 -20.13 -11.22
CA LEU A 199 -1.26 -21.33 -11.88
C LEU A 199 -0.07 -22.08 -12.48
N GLY A 200 0.24 -23.25 -11.92
CA GLY A 200 1.19 -24.21 -12.47
C GLY A 200 0.47 -25.29 -13.26
#